data_AF-A0A1N7K9N6-F1
#
_entry.id   AF-A0A1N7K9N6-F1
#
_cell.length_a   1.000
_cell.length_b   1.000
_cell.length_c   1.000
_cell.angle_alpha   90.00
_cell.angle_beta   90.00
_cell.angle_gamma   90.00
#
_symmetry.space_group_name_H-M   'P 1'
#
loop_
_entity.id
_entity.type
_entity.pdbx_description
1 polymer ?
#
loop_
_entity_poly.entity_id
_entity_poly.type
_entity_poly.pdbx_seq_one_letter_code
_entity_poly.pdbx_strand_id
1 'polypeptide(L)'
;MKVIKIFKFVSNLEYVHSVLEEQKIAHSIDLENGTISSDEYQESKILKIIDDLNLDEKEVEVDENFQQDFDDWHKNSLNPGYFMGGRIPFFFWNKKNYPFLLFTIFFVPIVTFFIVIFQDRMYWNFDLFSVSIFIFYLFVGISMLVQWLNYRKNLK
;
A
#
# COMPACT_ATOMS: atom_id res chain seq x y z
N MET A 1 -25.17 31.26 -17.66
CA MET A 1 -24.27 30.18 -17.24
C MET A 1 -24.92 29.35 -16.14
N LYS A 2 -24.95 28.03 -16.34
CA LYS A 2 -25.50 27.03 -15.43
C LYS A 2 -24.36 26.15 -14.93
N VAL A 3 -24.43 25.72 -13.68
CA VAL A 3 -23.47 24.76 -13.11
C VAL A 3 -23.67 23.40 -13.78
N ILE A 4 -22.59 22.85 -14.34
CA ILE A 4 -22.59 21.57 -15.07
C ILE A 4 -22.19 20.43 -14.15
N LYS A 5 -21.11 20.62 -13.38
CA LYS A 5 -20.57 19.62 -12.46
C LYS A 5 -19.87 20.29 -11.28
N ILE A 6 -19.88 19.59 -10.16
CA ILE A 6 -19.12 19.90 -8.95
C ILE A 6 -18.07 18.80 -8.78
N PHE A 7 -16.81 19.19 -8.65
CA PHE A 7 -15.67 18.30 -8.42
C PHE A 7 -15.35 18.26 -6.94
N LYS A 8 -14.95 17.08 -6.45
CA LYS A 8 -14.53 16.90 -5.07
C LYS A 8 -13.10 17.40 -4.87
N PHE A 9 -12.24 17.18 -5.88
CA PHE A 9 -10.85 17.61 -5.87
C PHE A 9 -10.63 18.81 -6.78
N VAL A 10 -10.08 19.90 -6.23
CA VAL A 10 -9.76 21.12 -7.00
C VAL A 10 -8.79 20.82 -8.15
N SER A 11 -7.85 19.89 -7.94
CA SER A 11 -6.92 19.44 -8.98
C SER A 11 -7.63 18.85 -10.20
N ASN A 12 -8.74 18.13 -10.00
CA ASN A 12 -9.53 17.58 -11.09
C ASN A 12 -10.28 18.68 -11.84
N LEU A 13 -10.80 19.69 -11.13
CA LEU A 13 -11.40 20.87 -11.76
C LEU A 13 -10.37 21.64 -12.61
N GLU A 14 -9.17 21.88 -12.09
CA GLU A 14 -8.08 22.56 -12.83
C GLU A 14 -7.66 21.77 -14.07
N TYR A 15 -7.61 20.44 -13.97
CA TYR A 15 -7.31 19.59 -15.11
C TYR A 15 -8.42 19.62 -16.17
N VAL A 16 -9.68 19.58 -15.77
CA VAL A 16 -10.80 19.73 -16.72
C VAL A 16 -10.79 21.13 -17.35
N HIS A 17 -10.48 22.17 -16.57
CA HIS A 17 -10.35 23.53 -17.06
C HIS A 17 -9.32 23.63 -18.19
N SER A 18 -8.11 23.10 -17.99
CA SER A 18 -7.06 23.15 -19.01
C SER A 18 -7.45 22.40 -20.29
N VAL A 19 -8.06 21.22 -20.17
CA VAL A 19 -8.54 20.45 -21.33
C VAL A 19 -9.62 21.21 -22.12
N LEU A 20 -10.52 21.92 -21.43
CA LEU A 20 -11.56 22.70 -22.08
C LEU A 20 -11.02 23.99 -22.73
N GLU A 21 -10.00 24.61 -22.13
CA GLU A 21 -9.28 25.74 -22.73
C GLU A 21 -8.56 25.33 -24.03
N GLU A 22 -7.85 24.20 -24.01
CA GLU A 22 -7.18 23.65 -25.20
C GLU A 22 -8.16 23.41 -26.36
N GLN A 23 -9.37 22.95 -26.04
CA GLN A 23 -10.44 22.72 -27.00
C GLN A 23 -11.25 23.98 -27.35
N LYS A 24 -10.87 25.14 -26.81
CA LYS A 24 -11.54 26.45 -27.00
C LYS A 24 -13.03 26.41 -26.68
N ILE A 25 -13.41 25.68 -25.65
CA ILE A 25 -14.81 25.59 -25.18
C ILE A 25 -15.03 26.70 -24.17
N ALA A 26 -16.04 27.54 -24.38
CA ALA A 26 -16.39 28.58 -23.42
C ALA A 26 -16.91 27.95 -22.11
N HIS A 27 -16.28 28.28 -20.99
CA HIS A 27 -16.67 27.83 -19.66
C HIS A 27 -16.13 28.78 -18.58
N SER A 28 -16.64 28.65 -17.37
CA SER A 28 -16.18 29.37 -16.18
C SER A 28 -15.98 28.38 -15.04
N ILE A 29 -14.97 28.59 -14.22
CA ILE A 29 -14.66 27.76 -13.05
C ILE A 29 -14.76 28.57 -11.77
N ASP A 30 -15.17 27.91 -10.70
CA ASP A 30 -15.14 28.42 -9.34
C ASP A 30 -14.31 27.48 -8.48
N LEU A 31 -13.09 27.89 -8.15
CA LEU A 31 -12.14 27.08 -7.38
C LEU A 31 -12.54 26.92 -5.91
N GLU A 32 -13.27 27.89 -5.34
CA GLU A 32 -13.70 27.81 -3.93
C GLU A 32 -14.79 26.77 -3.76
N ASN A 33 -15.74 26.74 -4.70
CA ASN A 33 -16.86 25.80 -4.67
C ASN A 33 -16.62 24.52 -5.50
N GLY A 34 -15.46 24.40 -6.17
CA GLY A 34 -15.13 23.25 -7.01
C GLY A 34 -16.06 23.08 -8.21
N THR A 35 -16.63 24.16 -8.76
CA THR A 35 -17.68 24.05 -9.79
C THR A 35 -17.19 24.46 -11.17
N ILE A 36 -17.75 23.82 -12.20
CA ILE A 36 -17.65 24.26 -13.58
C ILE A 36 -19.02 24.66 -14.13
N SER A 37 -19.08 25.81 -14.78
CA SER A 37 -20.29 26.39 -15.35
C SER A 37 -20.10 26.76 -16.81
N SER A 38 -21.14 26.56 -17.63
CA SER A 38 -21.15 27.04 -19.02
C SER A 38 -22.58 27.34 -19.48
N ASP A 39 -22.73 27.73 -20.73
CA ASP A 39 -24.02 27.90 -21.38
C ASP A 39 -24.62 26.55 -21.80
N GLU A 40 -25.95 26.47 -21.87
CA GLU A 40 -26.68 25.22 -22.14
C GLU A 40 -26.24 24.51 -23.44
N TYR A 41 -25.78 25.28 -24.43
CA TYR A 41 -25.30 24.73 -25.70
C TYR A 41 -24.04 23.87 -25.54
N GLN A 42 -23.17 24.20 -24.57
CA GLN A 42 -21.90 23.49 -24.35
C GLN A 42 -22.01 22.39 -23.28
N GLU A 43 -23.11 22.33 -22.52
CA GLU A 43 -23.32 21.40 -21.40
C GLU A 43 -23.08 19.95 -21.80
N SER A 44 -23.72 19.49 -22.88
CA SER A 44 -23.58 18.11 -23.37
C SER A 44 -22.16 17.75 -23.79
N LYS A 45 -21.43 18.70 -24.39
CA LYS A 45 -20.06 18.50 -24.86
C LYS A 45 -19.09 18.41 -23.67
N ILE A 46 -19.26 19.27 -22.68
CA ILE A 46 -18.43 19.31 -21.46
C ILE A 46 -18.64 18.04 -20.64
N LEU A 47 -19.88 17.61 -20.44
CA LEU A 47 -20.16 16.36 -19.71
C LEU A 47 -19.50 15.15 -20.37
N LYS A 48 -19.58 15.06 -21.70
CA LYS A 48 -18.93 13.98 -22.44
C LYS A 48 -17.41 13.99 -22.25
N ILE A 49 -16.77 15.15 -22.32
CA ILE A 49 -15.32 15.26 -22.09
C ILE A 49 -14.97 14.81 -20.67
N ILE A 50 -15.72 15.26 -19.67
CA ILE A 50 -15.48 14.89 -18.28
C ILE A 50 -15.60 13.37 -18.08
N ASP A 51 -16.62 12.75 -18.68
CA ASP A 51 -16.81 11.29 -18.60
C ASP A 51 -15.70 10.55 -19.34
N ASP A 52 -15.26 11.04 -20.50
CA ASP A 52 -14.15 10.48 -21.28
C ASP A 52 -12.81 10.57 -20.53
N LEU A 53 -12.62 11.59 -19.68
CA LEU A 53 -11.43 11.74 -18.83
C LEU A 53 -11.36 10.73 -17.69
N ASN A 54 -12.48 10.07 -17.35
CA ASN A 54 -12.59 9.02 -16.33
C ASN A 54 -11.86 9.39 -15.02
N LEU A 55 -12.12 10.60 -14.51
CA LEU A 55 -11.46 11.14 -13.33
C LEU A 55 -11.91 10.40 -12.07
N ASP A 56 -10.93 10.02 -11.25
CA ASP A 56 -11.21 9.43 -9.95
C ASP A 56 -11.58 10.53 -8.94
N GLU A 57 -12.86 10.54 -8.57
CA GLU A 57 -13.45 11.43 -7.56
C GLU A 57 -13.74 10.66 -6.26
N LYS A 58 -13.33 9.39 -6.17
CA LYS A 58 -13.52 8.60 -4.95
C LYS A 58 -12.53 9.08 -3.89
N GLU A 59 -13.00 9.13 -2.65
CA GLU A 59 -12.08 9.24 -1.53
C GLU A 59 -11.21 7.98 -1.52
N VAL A 60 -9.89 8.17 -1.51
CA VAL A 60 -8.99 7.08 -1.11
C VAL A 60 -9.34 6.78 0.34
N GLU A 61 -9.93 5.62 0.58
CA GLU A 61 -10.12 5.12 1.95
C GLU A 61 -8.74 4.99 2.59
N VAL A 62 -8.36 6.01 3.37
CA VAL A 62 -7.14 5.96 4.16
C VAL A 62 -7.44 4.97 5.28
N ASP A 63 -6.72 3.84 5.28
CA ASP A 63 -6.74 2.91 6.41
C ASP A 63 -6.35 3.70 7.67
N GLU A 64 -7.31 3.97 8.56
CA GLU A 64 -7.10 4.82 9.75
C GLU A 64 -5.94 4.31 10.61
N ASN A 65 -5.68 3.00 10.58
CA ASN A 65 -4.55 2.39 11.26
C ASN A 65 -3.22 2.80 10.63
N PHE A 66 -3.16 2.91 9.29
CA PHE A 66 -1.96 3.36 8.58
C PHE A 66 -1.61 4.80 8.96
N GLN A 67 -2.61 5.68 9.03
CA GLN A 67 -2.37 7.09 9.37
C GLN A 67 -1.92 7.25 10.83
N GLN A 68 -2.56 6.55 11.77
CA GLN A 68 -2.16 6.59 13.18
C GLN A 68 -0.73 6.09 13.41
N ASP A 69 -0.34 5.01 12.72
CA ASP A 69 0.99 4.42 12.87
C ASP A 69 2.08 5.28 12.21
N PHE A 70 1.76 5.93 11.08
CA PHE A 70 2.66 6.89 10.46
C PHE A 70 2.90 8.10 11.37
N ASP A 71 1.82 8.63 11.96
CA ASP A 71 1.90 9.75 12.90
C ASP A 71 2.69 9.36 14.16
N ASP A 72 2.52 8.13 14.65
CA ASP A 72 3.28 7.60 15.79
C ASP A 72 4.77 7.46 15.49
N TRP A 73 5.11 6.95 14.30
CA TRP A 73 6.49 6.88 13.83
C TRP A 73 7.10 8.27 13.69
N HIS A 74 6.40 9.20 13.04
CA HIS A 74 6.89 10.55 12.84
C HIS A 74 7.20 11.25 14.16
N LYS A 75 6.29 11.14 15.14
CA LYS A 75 6.44 11.75 16.48
C LYS A 75 7.57 11.14 17.31
N ASN A 76 7.81 9.84 17.19
CA ASN A 76 8.73 9.13 18.07
C ASN A 76 10.04 8.67 17.41
N SER A 77 10.25 8.98 16.13
CA SER A 77 11.42 8.56 15.34
C SER A 77 12.77 8.91 15.98
N LEU A 78 12.82 10.02 16.73
CA LEU A 78 14.01 10.49 17.43
C LEU A 78 14.08 10.05 18.90
N ASN A 79 13.08 9.31 19.40
CA ASN A 79 13.06 8.78 20.74
C ASN A 79 13.60 7.32 20.73
N PRO A 80 14.90 7.12 21.03
CA PRO A 80 15.49 5.79 20.98
C PRO A 80 14.81 4.80 21.93
N GLY A 81 14.32 5.25 23.09
CA GLY A 81 13.63 4.38 24.06
C GLY A 81 12.25 3.89 23.59
N TYR A 82 11.58 4.65 22.73
CA TYR A 82 10.22 4.35 22.30
C TYR A 82 10.15 3.08 21.45
N PHE A 83 11.09 2.90 20.51
CA PHE A 83 11.15 1.71 19.67
C PHE A 83 12.08 0.60 20.21
N MET A 84 13.01 0.92 21.12
CA MET A 84 13.82 -0.10 21.79
C MET A 84 13.03 -0.98 22.77
N GLY A 85 11.86 -0.52 23.24
CA GLY A 85 10.95 -1.29 24.11
C GLY A 85 10.09 -2.34 23.41
N GLY A 86 10.37 -2.67 22.15
CA GLY A 86 9.62 -3.68 21.38
C GLY A 86 8.44 -3.13 20.57
N ARG A 87 8.19 -1.80 20.58
CA ARG A 87 7.39 -1.16 19.54
C ARG A 87 8.26 -1.08 18.30
N ILE A 88 7.87 -1.73 17.22
CA ILE A 88 8.57 -1.68 15.93
C ILE A 88 7.57 -1.10 14.93
N PRO A 89 7.94 -0.12 14.08
CA PRO A 89 7.03 0.45 13.10
C PRO A 89 6.42 -0.62 12.19
N PHE A 90 5.14 -0.41 11.84
CA PHE A 90 4.21 -1.40 11.32
C PHE A 90 4.66 -2.16 10.05
N PHE A 91 5.59 -1.62 9.26
CA PHE A 91 6.01 -2.22 7.99
C PHE A 91 6.50 -3.68 8.13
N PHE A 92 7.17 -4.00 9.23
CA PHE A 92 7.69 -5.35 9.51
C PHE A 92 6.66 -6.30 10.12
N TRP A 93 5.61 -5.80 10.79
CA TRP A 93 4.60 -6.61 11.49
C TRP A 93 3.24 -6.63 10.82
N ASN A 94 3.05 -5.91 9.70
CA ASN A 94 1.83 -6.05 8.91
C ASN A 94 1.69 -7.51 8.48
N LYS A 95 0.70 -8.20 9.06
CA LYS A 95 0.45 -9.62 8.80
C LYS A 95 0.14 -9.88 7.33
N LYS A 96 -0.25 -8.87 6.55
CA LYS A 96 -0.36 -8.96 5.08
C LYS A 96 0.99 -9.29 4.41
N ASN A 97 2.11 -8.88 5.00
CA ASN A 97 3.47 -9.08 4.47
C ASN A 97 4.12 -10.40 4.93
N TYR A 98 3.48 -11.15 5.85
CA TYR A 98 4.02 -12.41 6.36
C TYR A 98 4.32 -13.46 5.28
N PRO A 99 3.56 -13.60 4.18
CA PRO A 99 3.94 -14.51 3.10
C PRO A 99 5.31 -14.21 2.50
N PHE A 100 5.65 -12.93 2.34
CA PHE A 100 6.96 -12.51 1.84
C PHE A 100 8.07 -12.80 2.85
N LEU A 101 7.83 -12.51 4.14
CA LEU A 101 8.78 -12.81 5.21
C LEU A 101 9.00 -14.32 5.37
N LEU A 102 7.94 -15.12 5.33
CA LEU A 102 8.00 -16.58 5.33
C LEU A 102 8.81 -17.09 4.14
N PHE A 103 8.60 -16.54 2.94
CA PHE A 103 9.41 -16.87 1.78
C PHE A 103 10.89 -16.60 2.06
N THR A 104 11.27 -15.42 2.57
CA THR A 104 12.69 -15.13 2.85
C THR A 104 13.30 -16.04 3.92
N ILE A 105 12.54 -16.38 4.96
CA ILE A 105 12.98 -17.23 6.07
C ILE A 105 13.19 -18.68 5.60
N PHE A 106 12.29 -19.21 4.76
CA PHE A 106 12.36 -20.59 4.29
C PHE A 106 13.18 -20.76 3.00
N PHE A 107 13.36 -19.71 2.19
CA PHE A 107 14.05 -19.78 0.91
C PHE A 107 15.51 -20.23 1.06
N VAL A 108 16.27 -19.60 1.96
CA VAL A 108 17.68 -19.94 2.18
C VAL A 108 17.85 -21.38 2.67
N PRO A 109 17.10 -21.87 3.68
CA PRO A 109 17.12 -23.28 4.07
C PRO A 109 16.76 -24.24 2.94
N ILE A 110 15.73 -23.93 2.15
CA ILE A 110 15.26 -24.80 1.04
C ILE A 110 16.33 -24.89 -0.06
N VAL A 111 16.90 -23.76 -0.47
CA VAL A 111 17.97 -23.73 -1.48
C VAL A 111 19.19 -24.50 -0.98
N THR A 112 19.57 -24.32 0.28
CA THR A 112 20.67 -25.06 0.90
C THR A 112 20.39 -26.56 0.90
N PHE A 113 19.17 -26.97 1.27
CA PHE A 113 18.75 -28.37 1.24
C PHE A 113 18.84 -28.98 -0.17
N PHE A 114 18.41 -28.24 -1.21
CA PHE A 114 18.54 -28.67 -2.59
C PHE A 114 20.00 -28.83 -3.03
N ILE A 115 20.86 -27.86 -2.74
CA ILE A 115 22.30 -27.95 -3.07
C ILE A 115 22.91 -29.19 -2.43
N VAL A 116 22.53 -29.48 -1.18
CA VAL A 116 23.06 -30.62 -0.44
C VAL A 116 22.58 -31.97 -1.00
N ILE A 117 21.31 -32.09 -1.42
CA ILE A 117 20.80 -33.33 -2.04
C ILE A 117 21.51 -33.63 -3.36
N PHE A 118 21.83 -32.60 -4.14
CA PHE A 118 22.37 -32.76 -5.50
C PHE A 118 23.90 -32.68 -5.58
N GLN A 119 24.61 -32.40 -4.48
CA GLN A 119 26.06 -32.50 -4.40
C GLN A 119 26.51 -33.77 -3.67
N ASP A 120 27.02 -34.74 -4.44
CA ASP A 120 27.56 -36.03 -3.98
C ASP A 120 28.76 -35.95 -3.01
N ARG A 121 29.27 -34.77 -2.66
CA ARG A 121 30.52 -34.59 -1.90
C ARG A 121 30.46 -33.62 -0.74
N MET A 122 29.34 -33.57 -0.01
CA MET A 122 29.28 -32.73 1.20
C MET A 122 29.41 -33.60 2.46
N TYR A 123 30.52 -33.41 3.19
CA TYR A 123 30.73 -33.98 4.51
C TYR A 123 29.88 -33.21 5.52
N TRP A 124 28.87 -33.87 6.08
CA TRP A 124 27.99 -33.28 7.07
C TRP A 124 28.68 -33.18 8.43
N ASN A 125 29.19 -31.98 8.76
CA ASN A 125 29.54 -31.65 10.14
C ASN A 125 28.33 -30.97 10.80
N PHE A 126 27.39 -31.78 11.28
CA PHE A 126 26.29 -31.29 12.11
C PHE A 126 26.81 -30.96 13.51
N ASP A 127 27.25 -29.72 13.70
CA ASP A 127 27.43 -29.18 15.04
C ASP A 127 26.05 -28.98 15.70
N LEU A 128 25.94 -29.36 16.97
CA LEU A 128 24.77 -29.12 17.84
C LEU A 128 24.30 -27.66 17.78
N PHE A 129 25.23 -26.71 17.67
CA PHE A 129 24.92 -25.29 17.53
C PHE A 129 24.13 -25.01 16.22
N SER A 130 24.60 -25.57 15.10
CA SER A 130 23.95 -25.40 13.79
C SER A 130 22.56 -26.05 13.75
N VAL A 131 22.42 -27.23 14.36
CA VAL A 131 21.12 -27.92 14.49
C VAL A 131 20.15 -27.10 15.34
N SER A 132 20.63 -26.51 16.44
CA SER A 132 19.82 -25.69 17.34
C SER A 132 19.32 -24.41 16.65
N ILE A 133 20.20 -23.73 15.89
CA ILE A 133 19.82 -22.56 15.09
C ILE A 133 18.78 -22.93 14.03
N PHE A 134 18.95 -24.05 13.34
CA PHE A 134 17.98 -24.51 12.34
C PHE A 134 16.59 -24.75 12.94
N ILE A 135 16.53 -25.44 14.09
CA ILE A 135 15.26 -25.69 14.80
C ILE A 135 14.62 -24.38 15.25
N PHE A 136 15.42 -23.43 15.74
CA PHE A 136 14.93 -22.09 16.12
C PHE A 136 14.31 -21.35 14.93
N TYR A 137 14.97 -21.30 13.78
CA TYR A 137 14.41 -20.68 12.57
C TYR A 137 13.13 -21.37 12.10
N LEU A 138 13.08 -22.70 12.18
CA LEU A 138 11.88 -23.47 11.83
C LEU A 138 10.72 -23.15 12.78
N PHE A 139 10.99 -23.04 14.09
CA PHE A 139 10.00 -22.61 15.08
C PHE A 139 9.48 -21.19 14.79
N VAL A 140 10.37 -20.24 14.48
CA VAL A 140 9.99 -18.87 14.11
C VAL A 140 9.10 -18.88 12.86
N GLY A 141 9.49 -19.60 11.82
CA GLY A 141 8.73 -19.71 10.58
C GLY A 141 7.33 -20.32 10.79
N ILE A 142 7.22 -21.41 11.56
CA ILE A 142 5.93 -22.02 11.90
C ILE A 142 5.06 -21.04 12.71
N SER A 143 5.64 -20.36 13.71
CA SER A 143 4.93 -19.37 14.53
C SER A 143 4.36 -18.24 13.67
N MET A 144 5.15 -17.71 12.73
CA MET A 144 4.68 -16.69 11.78
C MET A 144 3.56 -17.22 10.88
N LEU A 145 3.67 -18.47 10.40
CA LEU A 145 2.65 -19.09 9.56
C LEU A 145 1.31 -19.24 10.30
N VAL A 146 1.34 -19.69 11.57
CA VAL A 146 0.15 -19.79 12.42
C VAL A 146 -0.50 -18.42 12.63
N GLN A 147 0.31 -17.40 12.96
CA GLN A 147 -0.17 -16.03 13.15
C GLN A 147 -0.80 -15.45 11.87
N TRP A 148 -0.23 -15.76 10.70
CA TRP A 148 -0.79 -15.35 9.41
C TRP A 148 -2.12 -16.03 9.11
N LEU A 149 -2.22 -17.34 9.32
CA LEU A 149 -3.47 -18.08 9.12
C LEU A 149 -4.58 -17.56 10.03
N ASN A 150 -4.28 -17.28 11.30
CA ASN A 150 -5.24 -16.70 12.24
C ASN A 150 -5.69 -15.29 11.81
N TYR A 151 -4.76 -14.45 11.35
CA TYR A 151 -5.09 -13.15 10.79
C TYR A 151 -6.03 -13.26 9.58
N ARG A 152 -5.72 -14.16 8.64
CA ARG A 152 -6.55 -14.37 7.44
C ARG A 152 -7.96 -14.89 7.78
N LYS A 153 -8.11 -15.69 8.83
CA LYS A 153 -9.42 -16.12 9.33
C LYS A 153 -10.24 -14.98 9.89
N ASN A 154 -9.62 -14.05 10.62
CA ASN A 154 -10.31 -12.92 11.24
C ASN A 154 -10.68 -11.78 10.26
N LEU A 155 -10.13 -11.81 9.04
CA LEU A 155 -10.50 -10.89 7.95
C LEU A 155 -11.71 -11.37 7.13
N LYS A 156 -12.15 -12.63 7.31
CA LYS A 156 -13.35 -13.18 6.69
C LYS A 156 -14.54 -13.05 7.63
#